data_AF-A0A8S3EDC4-F1
#
_entry.id   AF-A0A8S3EDC4-F1
#
_cell.length_a   1.000
_cell.length_b   1.000
_cell.length_c   1.000
_cell.angle_alpha   90.00
_cell.angle_beta   90.00
_cell.angle_gamma   90.00
#
_symmetry.space_group_name_H-M   'P 1'
#
loop_
_entity.id
_entity.type
_entity.pdbx_description
1 polymer ?
#
loop_
_entity_poly.entity_id
_entity_poly.type
_entity_poly.pdbx_seq_one_letter_code
_entity_poly.pdbx_strand_id
1 'polypeptide(L)'
;MEDKVGDITNGFIYFINNEECDKGFISIEYNSVLDKYYRNEIEENKKDGLIDKVYSCSNIQRKIENDWKMVYLSRKQLNKSGIISWAIQFNSEQEPFYRFHNINIQCPSTSFDQYAQISCQLQLGDEQIVDISQNSNSSFEYIVDQTKHSLPNLRITFKVILTSSNDNNDNNAWQKGQLFRQSIEQISNNDHSHFLRINATIIKRTF
;
A
#
# COMPACT_ATOMS: atom_id res chain seq x y z
N MET A 1 -20.61 -3.86 13.86
CA MET A 1 -21.09 -4.05 12.48
C MET A 1 -19.87 -4.47 11.67
N GLU A 2 -19.87 -5.68 11.12
CA GLU A 2 -18.85 -6.07 10.13
C GLU A 2 -19.17 -5.34 8.84
N ASP A 3 -18.32 -4.41 8.42
CA ASP A 3 -18.47 -3.75 7.14
C ASP A 3 -18.29 -4.78 6.03
N LYS A 4 -19.39 -5.03 5.29
CA LYS A 4 -19.41 -5.85 4.08
C LYS A 4 -18.71 -5.08 2.96
N VAL A 5 -17.38 -5.01 3.03
CA VAL A 5 -16.56 -4.47 1.94
C VAL A 5 -16.60 -5.46 0.79
N GLY A 6 -17.26 -5.11 -0.31
CA GLY A 6 -17.14 -5.84 -1.58
C GLY A 6 -15.74 -5.69 -2.17
N ASP A 7 -15.40 -6.57 -3.11
CA ASP A 7 -14.12 -6.47 -3.81
C ASP A 7 -14.08 -5.20 -4.68
N ILE A 8 -12.99 -4.45 -4.59
CA ILE A 8 -12.71 -3.26 -5.39
C ILE A 8 -11.71 -3.64 -6.48
N THR A 9 -12.08 -3.35 -7.72
CA THR A 9 -11.20 -3.47 -8.89
C THR A 9 -11.15 -2.12 -9.61
N ASN A 10 -9.95 -1.66 -9.95
CA ASN A 10 -9.71 -0.36 -10.61
C ASN A 10 -10.33 0.84 -9.86
N GLY A 11 -10.10 0.91 -8.56
CA GLY A 11 -10.49 1.98 -7.66
C GLY A 11 -9.63 3.25 -7.81
N PHE A 12 -9.13 3.76 -6.68
CA PHE A 12 -8.50 5.07 -6.61
C PHE A 12 -7.08 5.09 -7.22
N ILE A 13 -6.77 6.17 -7.93
CA ILE A 13 -5.42 6.48 -8.44
C ILE A 13 -5.02 7.85 -7.91
N TYR A 14 -3.84 7.92 -7.28
CA TYR A 14 -3.23 9.18 -6.87
C TYR A 14 -2.62 9.86 -8.09
N PHE A 15 -3.32 10.88 -8.59
CA PHE A 15 -2.80 11.73 -9.66
C PHE A 15 -1.88 12.81 -9.11
N ILE A 16 -0.63 12.85 -9.56
CA ILE A 16 0.36 13.86 -9.18
C ILE A 16 -0.12 15.26 -9.57
N ASN A 17 -0.07 16.20 -8.64
CA ASN A 17 -0.46 17.59 -8.88
C ASN A 17 0.76 18.50 -9.14
N ASN A 18 0.51 19.76 -9.54
CA ASN A 18 1.58 20.72 -9.86
C ASN A 18 2.49 21.02 -8.67
N GLU A 19 1.95 21.12 -7.46
CA GLU A 19 2.74 21.40 -6.25
C GLU A 19 3.73 20.28 -5.95
N GLU A 20 3.32 19.03 -6.13
CA GLU A 20 4.19 17.84 -5.97
C GLU A 20 5.27 17.76 -7.04
N CYS A 21 4.93 18.13 -8.28
CA CYS A 21 5.91 18.29 -9.36
C CYS A 21 6.94 19.37 -9.03
N ASP A 22 6.51 20.52 -8.51
CA ASP A 22 7.40 21.63 -8.16
C ASP A 22 8.29 21.31 -6.95
N LYS A 23 7.73 20.61 -5.94
CA LYS A 23 8.47 20.10 -4.78
C LYS A 23 9.38 18.92 -5.10
N GLY A 24 9.08 18.19 -6.18
CA GLY A 24 9.84 17.03 -6.62
C GLY A 24 9.52 15.74 -5.84
N PHE A 25 8.41 15.67 -5.11
CA PHE A 25 8.00 14.44 -4.42
C PHE A 25 6.49 14.39 -4.11
N ILE A 26 6.00 13.17 -3.88
CA ILE A 26 4.73 12.87 -3.23
C ILE A 26 4.97 11.84 -2.12
N SER A 27 4.25 11.96 -1.02
CA SER A 27 4.17 10.98 0.06
C SER A 27 2.71 10.60 0.31
N ILE A 28 2.43 9.30 0.36
CA ILE A 28 1.13 8.73 0.70
C ILE A 28 1.31 7.84 1.91
N GLU A 29 0.51 8.04 2.94
CA GLU A 29 0.56 7.29 4.18
C GLU A 29 -0.80 6.71 4.54
N TYR A 30 -0.82 5.56 5.21
CA TYR A 30 -2.03 5.01 5.80
C TYR A 30 -1.78 4.58 7.25
N ASN A 31 -2.62 5.10 8.14
CA ASN A 31 -2.64 4.80 9.56
C ASN A 31 -3.80 3.84 9.86
N SER A 32 -3.47 2.61 10.29
CA SER A 32 -4.46 1.57 10.62
C SER A 32 -5.22 1.84 11.91
N VAL A 33 -4.67 2.59 12.88
CA VAL A 33 -5.37 2.97 14.12
C VAL A 33 -6.49 3.94 13.83
N LEU A 34 -6.19 5.01 13.09
CA LEU A 34 -7.16 6.03 12.73
C LEU A 34 -8.03 5.65 11.54
N ASP A 35 -7.62 4.63 10.78
CA ASP A 35 -8.25 4.24 9.51
C ASP A 35 -8.22 5.40 8.50
N LYS A 36 -7.05 6.07 8.39
CA LYS A 36 -6.89 7.31 7.64
C LYS A 36 -5.72 7.30 6.69
N TYR A 37 -5.94 7.90 5.53
CA TYR A 37 -4.92 8.26 4.56
C TYR A 37 -4.46 9.70 4.73
N TYR A 38 -3.17 9.90 4.52
CA TYR A 38 -2.54 11.21 4.45
C TYR A 38 -1.76 11.31 3.14
N ARG A 39 -1.84 12.47 2.50
CA ARG A 39 -1.04 12.83 1.34
C ARG A 39 -0.22 14.05 1.68
N ASN A 40 1.10 13.92 1.69
CA ASN A 40 2.03 14.96 2.13
C ASN A 40 1.62 15.57 3.48
N GLU A 41 1.36 14.71 4.48
CA GLU A 41 0.92 15.05 5.84
C GLU A 41 -0.50 15.64 5.95
N ILE A 42 -1.21 15.83 4.84
CA ILE A 42 -2.59 16.33 4.82
C ILE A 42 -3.55 15.13 4.78
N GLU A 43 -4.46 15.07 5.75
CA GLU A 43 -5.52 14.05 5.78
C GLU A 43 -6.41 14.15 4.51
N GLU A 44 -6.63 13.02 3.85
CA GLU A 44 -7.38 12.97 2.58
C GLU A 44 -8.72 12.23 2.65
N ASN A 45 -9.06 11.64 3.79
CA ASN A 45 -10.24 10.78 3.91
C ASN A 45 -11.56 11.53 3.66
N LYS A 46 -12.45 10.95 2.85
CA LYS A 46 -13.80 11.50 2.62
C LYS A 46 -14.93 10.76 3.34
N LYS A 47 -14.84 9.44 3.61
CA LYS A 47 -15.84 8.68 4.42
C LYS A 47 -15.48 7.23 4.76
N ASP A 48 -14.88 6.46 3.84
CA ASP A 48 -14.87 4.99 3.92
C ASP A 48 -13.50 4.38 4.31
N GLY A 49 -12.70 5.09 5.13
CA GLY A 49 -11.46 4.57 5.71
C GLY A 49 -10.50 3.94 4.71
N LEU A 50 -10.00 2.73 5.02
CA LEU A 50 -9.11 1.90 4.21
C LEU A 50 -9.48 1.85 2.72
N ILE A 51 -10.77 1.77 2.38
CA ILE A 51 -11.17 1.48 1.00
C ILE A 51 -11.27 2.72 0.11
N ASP A 52 -11.26 3.92 0.69
CA ASP A 52 -11.45 5.17 -0.05
C ASP A 52 -10.29 5.45 -1.03
N LYS A 53 -9.09 4.94 -0.73
CA LYS A 53 -7.86 5.30 -1.45
C LYS A 53 -7.04 4.12 -1.97
N VAL A 54 -7.65 2.94 -2.06
CA VAL A 54 -7.02 1.75 -2.66
C VAL A 54 -7.35 1.66 -4.14
N TYR A 55 -6.38 1.19 -4.93
CA TYR A 55 -6.57 0.88 -6.34
C TYR A 55 -7.28 -0.45 -6.55
N SER A 56 -6.97 -1.46 -5.74
CA SER A 56 -7.78 -2.68 -5.67
C SER A 56 -7.70 -3.28 -4.28
N CYS A 57 -8.76 -3.94 -3.88
CA CYS A 57 -8.88 -4.58 -2.58
C CYS A 57 -9.81 -5.78 -2.71
N SER A 58 -9.33 -6.98 -2.42
CA SER A 58 -10.12 -8.20 -2.43
C SER A 58 -9.78 -9.03 -1.20
N ASN A 59 -10.82 -9.48 -0.49
CA ASN A 59 -10.66 -10.33 0.70
C ASN A 59 -9.72 -9.79 1.78
N ILE A 60 -9.64 -8.46 1.94
CA ILE A 60 -8.90 -7.80 3.02
C ILE A 60 -9.90 -7.24 4.04
N GLN A 61 -9.51 -7.24 5.31
CA GLN A 61 -10.25 -6.60 6.38
C GLN A 61 -9.30 -5.89 7.33
N ARG A 62 -9.81 -4.82 7.94
CA ARG A 62 -9.21 -4.18 9.11
C ARG A 62 -9.77 -4.83 10.36
N LYS A 63 -8.93 -5.48 11.15
CA LYS A 63 -9.32 -6.18 12.38
C LYS A 63 -8.90 -5.37 13.59
N ILE A 64 -9.84 -5.15 14.51
CA ILE A 64 -9.57 -4.65 15.86
C ILE A 64 -9.73 -5.81 16.85
N GLU A 65 -8.71 -6.03 17.67
CA GLU A 65 -8.71 -6.96 18.80
C GLU A 65 -8.74 -6.15 20.09
N ASN A 66 -9.92 -6.02 20.71
CA ASN A 66 -10.05 -5.22 21.94
C ASN A 66 -9.28 -5.84 23.12
N ASP A 67 -9.26 -7.18 23.21
CA ASP A 67 -8.57 -7.89 24.30
C ASP A 67 -7.05 -7.69 24.24
N TRP A 68 -6.48 -7.67 23.03
CA TRP A 68 -5.06 -7.44 22.79
C TRP A 68 -4.70 -5.97 22.57
N LYS A 69 -5.72 -5.11 22.47
CA LYS A 69 -5.60 -3.69 22.13
C LYS A 69 -4.82 -3.46 20.83
N MET A 70 -5.07 -4.30 19.82
CA MET A 70 -4.32 -4.28 18.56
C MET A 70 -5.25 -4.03 17.37
N VAL A 71 -4.70 -3.37 16.35
CA VAL A 71 -5.31 -3.20 15.05
C VAL A 71 -4.34 -3.59 13.96
N TYR A 72 -4.83 -4.21 12.90
CA TYR A 72 -4.04 -4.61 11.74
C TYR A 72 -4.95 -4.85 10.53
N LEU A 73 -4.35 -4.95 9.34
CA LEU A 73 -5.01 -5.53 8.19
C LEU A 73 -4.65 -7.01 8.06
N SER A 74 -5.61 -7.82 7.66
CA SER A 74 -5.41 -9.23 7.35
C SER A 74 -6.28 -9.63 6.18
N ARG A 75 -6.10 -10.85 5.66
CA ARG A 75 -7.13 -11.43 4.80
C ARG A 75 -8.40 -11.73 5.60
N LYS A 76 -9.55 -11.78 4.93
CA LYS A 76 -10.83 -12.20 5.51
C LYS A 76 -10.78 -13.69 5.84
N GLN A 77 -11.53 -14.09 6.87
CA GLN A 77 -11.67 -15.51 7.23
C GLN A 77 -12.19 -16.33 6.04
N LEU A 78 -11.78 -17.60 5.96
CA LEU A 78 -12.16 -18.58 4.93
C LEU A 78 -11.64 -18.31 3.51
N ASN A 79 -11.02 -17.15 3.24
CA ASN A 79 -10.48 -16.83 1.92
C ASN A 79 -9.02 -17.24 1.79
N LYS A 80 -8.63 -17.93 0.73
CA LYS A 80 -7.25 -18.43 0.53
C LYS A 80 -6.21 -17.32 0.35
N SER A 81 -6.63 -16.15 -0.11
CA SER A 81 -5.78 -14.98 -0.29
C SER A 81 -6.52 -13.69 0.06
N GLY A 82 -5.74 -12.67 0.43
CA GLY A 82 -6.18 -11.27 0.49
C GLY A 82 -5.24 -10.43 -0.37
N ILE A 83 -5.79 -9.46 -1.10
CA ILE A 83 -5.05 -8.60 -2.03
C ILE A 83 -5.43 -7.16 -1.77
N ILE A 84 -4.44 -6.27 -1.68
CA ILE A 84 -4.63 -4.82 -1.62
C ILE A 84 -3.57 -4.13 -2.48
N SER A 85 -3.91 -3.01 -3.11
CA SER A 85 -2.94 -2.23 -3.88
C SER A 85 -3.26 -0.75 -3.90
N TRP A 86 -2.23 0.05 -4.20
CA TRP A 86 -2.26 1.49 -4.37
C TRP A 86 -1.63 1.84 -5.71
N ALA A 87 -2.15 2.87 -6.38
CA ALA A 87 -1.67 3.31 -7.68
C ALA A 87 -1.37 4.81 -7.69
N ILE A 88 -0.27 5.20 -8.33
CA ILE A 88 0.16 6.59 -8.52
C ILE A 88 0.45 6.82 -10.01
N GLN A 89 0.03 7.96 -10.53
CA GLN A 89 0.20 8.30 -11.95
C GLN A 89 0.31 9.83 -12.12
N PHE A 90 1.01 10.31 -13.15
CA PHE A 90 0.90 11.71 -13.56
C PHE A 90 -0.43 11.97 -14.29
N ASN A 91 -0.98 13.20 -14.19
CA ASN A 91 -2.00 13.59 -15.17
C ASN A 91 -1.34 13.88 -16.52
N SER A 92 -2.16 13.91 -17.57
CA SER A 92 -1.73 14.20 -18.95
C SER A 92 -1.02 15.54 -19.12
N GLU A 93 -1.24 16.50 -18.22
CA GLU A 93 -0.60 17.82 -18.26
C GLU A 93 0.86 17.78 -17.74
N GLN A 94 1.15 16.99 -16.70
CA GLN A 94 2.49 16.91 -16.11
C GLN A 94 3.35 15.82 -16.76
N GLU A 95 2.73 14.76 -17.26
CA GLU A 95 3.40 13.57 -17.80
C GLU A 95 4.47 13.85 -18.88
N PRO A 96 4.28 14.82 -19.81
CA PRO A 96 5.30 15.19 -20.79
C PRO A 96 6.54 15.87 -20.21
N PHE A 97 6.44 16.46 -19.01
CA PHE A 97 7.50 17.29 -18.42
C PHE A 97 8.17 16.65 -17.22
N TYR A 98 7.50 15.68 -16.58
CA TYR A 98 7.94 15.05 -15.34
C TYR A 98 7.98 13.54 -15.46
N ARG A 99 8.74 12.91 -14.57
CA ARG A 99 8.85 11.44 -14.45
C ARG A 99 9.18 11.03 -13.03
N PHE A 100 8.86 9.78 -12.70
CA PHE A 100 9.32 9.17 -11.46
C PHE A 100 10.81 8.85 -11.53
N HIS A 101 11.53 9.11 -10.45
CA HIS A 101 12.95 8.82 -10.32
C HIS A 101 13.20 7.66 -9.34
N ASN A 102 12.58 7.73 -8.18
CA ASN A 102 12.76 6.78 -7.09
C ASN A 102 11.42 6.54 -6.40
N ILE A 103 11.19 5.33 -5.93
CA ILE A 103 10.02 4.92 -5.17
C ILE A 103 10.53 4.25 -3.90
N ASN A 104 10.24 4.85 -2.75
CA ASN A 104 10.54 4.28 -1.44
C ASN A 104 9.23 3.91 -0.76
N ILE A 105 9.11 2.68 -0.30
CA ILE A 105 7.89 2.21 0.35
C ILE A 105 8.23 1.51 1.65
N GLN A 106 7.50 1.91 2.68
CA GLN A 106 7.43 1.25 3.96
C GLN A 106 6.12 0.47 3.99
N CYS A 107 6.20 -0.85 4.16
CA CYS A 107 5.06 -1.74 4.33
C CYS A 107 5.27 -2.66 5.55
N PRO A 108 5.08 -2.13 6.78
CA PRO A 108 5.19 -2.89 8.03
C PRO A 108 4.30 -4.12 8.01
N SER A 109 4.89 -5.28 8.26
CA SER A 109 4.19 -6.56 8.14
C SER A 109 4.70 -7.57 9.18
N THR A 110 3.85 -8.54 9.53
CA THR A 110 4.20 -9.59 10.49
C THR A 110 3.53 -10.91 10.10
N SER A 111 4.33 -11.97 10.03
CA SER A 111 3.85 -13.36 9.94
C SER A 111 4.03 -14.06 11.28
N PHE A 112 2.98 -14.70 11.80
CA PHE A 112 2.97 -15.39 13.10
C PHE A 112 3.21 -16.90 13.00
N ASP A 113 3.36 -17.44 11.80
CA ASP A 113 3.82 -18.79 11.55
C ASP A 113 4.56 -18.87 10.20
N GLN A 114 5.17 -20.03 9.94
CA GLN A 114 5.93 -20.31 8.72
C GLN A 114 5.05 -20.53 7.47
N TYR A 115 3.74 -20.64 7.64
CA TYR A 115 2.80 -20.90 6.55
C TYR A 115 2.19 -19.62 6.00
N ALA A 116 2.16 -18.55 6.79
CA ALA A 116 1.70 -17.23 6.41
C ALA A 116 2.75 -16.50 5.58
N GLN A 117 2.37 -16.12 4.36
CA GLN A 117 3.22 -15.40 3.41
C GLN A 117 2.61 -14.04 3.09
N ILE A 118 3.49 -13.04 2.99
CA ILE A 118 3.16 -11.67 2.60
C ILE A 118 4.10 -11.34 1.43
N SER A 119 3.55 -11.25 0.23
CA SER A 119 4.28 -10.86 -0.99
C SER A 119 3.98 -9.41 -1.31
N CYS A 120 5.04 -8.64 -1.56
CA CYS A 120 4.98 -7.25 -1.97
C CYS A 120 5.43 -7.19 -3.43
N GLN A 121 4.65 -6.52 -4.26
CA GLN A 121 4.84 -6.46 -5.71
C GLN A 121 4.76 -5.01 -6.19
N LEU A 122 5.68 -4.61 -7.05
CA LEU A 122 5.68 -3.32 -7.70
C LEU A 122 5.52 -3.51 -9.21
N GLN A 123 4.59 -2.78 -9.82
CA GLN A 123 4.37 -2.78 -11.26
C GLN A 123 4.50 -1.36 -11.80
N LEU A 124 5.21 -1.20 -12.92
CA LEU A 124 5.42 0.06 -13.61
C LEU A 124 4.76 -0.02 -15.00
N GLY A 125 3.62 0.66 -15.18
CA GLY A 125 2.84 0.60 -16.42
C GLY A 125 2.40 -0.83 -16.76
N ASP A 126 2.54 -1.19 -18.04
CA ASP A 126 2.23 -2.54 -18.54
C ASP A 126 3.44 -3.50 -18.45
N GLU A 127 4.48 -3.13 -17.70
CA GLU A 127 5.70 -3.92 -17.59
C GLU A 127 5.57 -5.08 -16.59
N GLN A 128 6.64 -5.88 -16.53
CA GLN A 128 6.72 -7.02 -15.63
C GLN A 128 6.61 -6.61 -14.15
N ILE A 129 5.84 -7.38 -13.40
CA ILE A 129 5.71 -7.24 -11.95
C ILE A 129 7.06 -7.60 -11.30
N VAL A 130 7.60 -6.69 -10.51
CA VAL A 130 8.79 -6.89 -9.70
C VAL A 130 8.36 -7.35 -8.31
N ASP A 131 8.78 -8.54 -7.91
CA ASP A 131 8.66 -8.98 -6.52
C ASP A 131 9.75 -8.28 -5.69
N ILE A 132 9.31 -7.55 -4.70
CA ILE A 132 10.11 -6.67 -3.84
C ILE A 132 10.07 -7.16 -2.38
N SER A 133 9.59 -8.38 -2.14
CA SER A 133 9.51 -8.98 -0.81
C SER A 133 10.88 -9.37 -0.20
N GLN A 134 11.97 -8.72 -0.61
CA GLN A 134 13.32 -9.08 -0.18
C GLN A 134 13.68 -8.45 1.17
N ASN A 135 14.14 -9.30 2.10
CA ASN A 135 14.85 -9.00 3.35
C ASN A 135 14.11 -8.13 4.38
N SER A 136 13.51 -8.81 5.37
CA SER A 136 13.33 -8.51 6.82
C SER A 136 12.89 -7.12 7.32
N ASN A 137 13.00 -6.04 6.56
CA ASN A 137 12.97 -4.68 7.10
C ASN A 137 11.68 -3.90 6.77
N SER A 138 10.68 -4.56 6.17
CA SER A 138 9.40 -3.95 5.81
C SER A 138 9.51 -2.62 5.05
N SER A 139 10.65 -2.34 4.44
CA SER A 139 10.97 -1.09 3.77
C SER A 139 11.80 -1.44 2.54
N PHE A 140 11.42 -0.87 1.40
CA PHE A 140 12.05 -1.18 0.12
C PHE A 140 12.20 0.08 -0.72
N GLU A 141 13.24 0.10 -1.52
CA GLU A 141 13.58 1.20 -2.42
C GLU A 141 13.70 0.66 -3.84
N TYR A 142 13.11 1.37 -4.80
CA TYR A 142 13.13 1.03 -6.21
C TYR A 142 13.49 2.27 -7.03
N ILE A 143 14.66 2.23 -7.67
CA ILE A 143 15.11 3.26 -8.61
C ILE A 143 14.52 2.95 -9.98
N VAL A 144 13.79 3.90 -10.55
CA VAL A 144 13.13 3.74 -11.85
C VAL A 144 14.17 3.81 -12.96
N ASP A 145 14.36 2.70 -13.69
CA ASP A 145 15.19 2.64 -14.91
C ASP A 145 14.59 3.50 -16.03
N GLN A 146 15.19 4.67 -16.20
CA GLN A 146 14.73 5.69 -17.13
C GLN A 146 14.83 5.28 -18.61
N THR A 147 15.64 4.28 -18.93
CA THR A 147 15.81 3.80 -20.31
C THR A 147 14.70 2.85 -20.74
N LYS A 148 14.03 2.21 -19.77
CA LYS A 148 12.96 1.23 -20.01
C LYS A 148 11.57 1.82 -19.74
N HIS A 149 11.45 2.65 -18.71
CA HIS A 149 10.18 3.19 -18.23
C HIS A 149 9.84 4.58 -18.79
N SER A 150 10.22 4.87 -20.04
CA SER A 150 9.91 6.16 -20.69
C SER A 150 8.47 6.24 -21.25
N LEU A 151 7.67 5.20 -21.00
CA LEU A 151 6.33 5.00 -21.55
C LEU A 151 5.38 6.14 -21.17
N PRO A 152 4.51 6.56 -22.12
CA PRO A 152 3.44 7.48 -21.81
C PRO A 152 2.46 6.84 -20.81
N ASN A 153 1.88 7.65 -19.92
CA ASN A 153 0.93 7.21 -18.90
C ASN A 153 1.49 6.19 -17.89
N LEU A 154 2.78 6.28 -17.56
CA LEU A 154 3.39 5.41 -16.56
C LEU A 154 2.63 5.44 -15.21
N ARG A 155 2.00 4.31 -14.87
CA ARG A 155 1.34 4.08 -13.59
C ARG A 155 2.20 3.19 -12.71
N ILE A 156 2.51 3.65 -11.51
CA ILE A 156 3.12 2.80 -10.49
C ILE A 156 2.00 2.15 -9.70
N THR A 157 2.01 0.82 -9.59
CA THR A 157 1.09 0.07 -8.73
C THR A 157 1.88 -0.72 -7.70
N PHE A 158 1.67 -0.43 -6.43
CA PHE A 158 2.18 -1.23 -5.31
C PHE A 158 1.08 -2.18 -4.83
N LYS A 159 1.35 -3.48 -4.83
CA LYS A 159 0.39 -4.54 -4.48
C LYS A 159 0.95 -5.42 -3.37
N VAL A 160 0.09 -5.77 -2.42
CA VAL A 160 0.39 -6.71 -1.34
C VAL A 160 -0.57 -7.89 -1.42
N ILE A 161 -0.03 -9.10 -1.28
CA ILE A 161 -0.76 -10.36 -1.34
C ILE A 161 -0.48 -11.14 -0.06
N LEU A 162 -1.53 -11.47 0.69
CA LEU A 162 -1.47 -12.30 1.88
C LEU A 162 -2.01 -13.70 1.56
N THR A 163 -1.26 -14.73 1.89
CA THR A 163 -1.66 -16.15 1.70
C THR A 163 -1.29 -16.99 2.92
N SER A 164 -1.87 -18.19 3.02
CA SER A 164 -1.38 -19.21 3.94
C SER A 164 -1.47 -20.60 3.31
N SER A 165 -0.43 -21.41 3.50
CA SER A 165 -0.45 -22.82 3.08
C SER A 165 -1.11 -23.76 4.11
N ASN A 166 -1.52 -23.25 5.28
CA ASN A 166 -2.09 -24.06 6.37
C ASN A 166 -3.60 -23.85 6.60
N ASP A 167 -4.29 -23.26 5.63
CA ASP A 167 -5.72 -22.92 5.72
C ASP A 167 -6.65 -24.08 6.12
N ASN A 168 -6.27 -25.31 5.78
CA ASN A 168 -7.13 -26.48 6.05
C ASN A 168 -6.96 -27.03 7.47
N ASN A 169 -5.92 -26.62 8.19
CA ASN A 169 -5.61 -27.14 9.53
C ASN A 169 -5.62 -26.05 10.62
N ASP A 170 -5.64 -24.77 10.25
CA ASP A 170 -5.72 -23.66 11.20
C ASP A 170 -6.87 -22.70 10.83
N ASN A 171 -7.94 -22.72 11.64
CA ASN A 171 -9.08 -21.83 11.50
C ASN A 171 -8.71 -20.34 11.65
N ASN A 172 -7.55 -20.04 12.23
CA ASN A 172 -7.02 -18.70 12.43
C ASN A 172 -5.93 -18.33 11.41
N ALA A 173 -5.67 -19.15 10.38
CA ALA A 173 -4.66 -18.86 9.38
C ALA A 173 -4.84 -17.47 8.72
N TRP A 174 -6.08 -16.95 8.68
CA TRP A 174 -6.43 -15.66 8.08
C TRP A 174 -5.79 -14.45 8.76
N GLN A 175 -5.53 -14.54 10.06
CA GLN A 175 -4.89 -13.48 10.85
C GLN A 175 -3.39 -13.73 11.07
N LYS A 176 -2.80 -14.76 10.46
CA LYS A 176 -1.39 -15.10 10.68
C LYS A 176 -0.44 -14.24 9.85
N GLY A 177 -0.91 -13.67 8.73
CA GLY A 177 -0.23 -12.58 8.03
C GLY A 177 -0.97 -11.28 8.32
N GLN A 178 -0.24 -10.29 8.82
CA GLN A 178 -0.80 -9.01 9.26
C GLN A 178 0.00 -7.84 8.67
N LEU A 179 -0.70 -6.83 8.17
CA LEU A 179 -0.10 -5.55 7.77
C LEU A 179 -0.41 -4.48 8.81
N PHE A 180 0.53 -3.56 9.00
CA PHE A 180 0.35 -2.34 9.78
C PHE A 180 -0.16 -2.62 11.21
N ARG A 181 0.34 -3.72 11.82
CA ARG A 181 -0.03 -4.11 13.18
C ARG A 181 0.46 -3.06 14.17
N GLN A 182 -0.47 -2.48 14.92
CA GLN A 182 -0.21 -1.41 15.86
C GLN A 182 -1.14 -1.51 17.08
N SER A 183 -0.72 -0.97 18.23
CA SER A 183 -1.60 -0.83 19.39
C SER A 183 -2.65 0.25 19.13
N ILE A 184 -3.91 0.00 19.49
CA ILE A 184 -4.99 1.01 19.39
C ILE A 184 -4.80 2.18 20.37
N GLU A 185 -3.95 2.01 21.38
CA GLU A 185 -3.60 3.08 22.34
C GLU A 185 -2.54 4.03 21.78
N GLN A 186 -1.81 3.62 20.74
CA GLN A 186 -0.84 4.46 20.05
C GLN A 186 -1.55 5.37 19.03
N ILE A 187 -2.21 6.41 19.55
CA ILE A 187 -2.96 7.39 18.75
C ILE A 187 -2.06 8.53 18.23
N SER A 188 -0.80 8.60 18.69
CA SER A 188 0.10 9.70 18.32
C SER A 188 0.42 9.70 16.83
N ASN A 189 0.14 10.82 16.15
CA ASN A 189 0.54 11.06 14.76
C ASN A 189 2.06 11.24 14.56
N ASN A 190 2.89 11.01 15.59
CA ASN A 190 4.35 11.22 15.49
C ASN A 190 5.10 9.91 15.24
N ASP A 191 4.49 8.76 15.52
CA ASP A 191 5.11 7.44 15.27
C ASP A 191 4.48 6.81 14.01
N HIS A 192 5.22 6.88 12.91
CA HIS A 192 4.80 6.38 11.60
C HIS A 192 5.45 5.03 11.26
N SER A 193 6.12 4.39 12.23
CA SER A 193 6.84 3.13 12.00
C SER A 193 5.92 1.98 11.58
N HIS A 194 4.62 2.07 11.88
CA HIS A 194 3.60 1.08 11.57
C HIS A 194 2.74 1.43 10.35
N PHE A 195 2.97 2.59 9.73
CA PHE A 195 2.14 3.04 8.61
C PHE A 195 2.60 2.38 7.31
N LEU A 196 1.65 2.20 6.39
CA LEU A 196 2.05 2.20 4.98
C LEU A 196 2.64 3.58 4.69
N ARG A 197 3.76 3.62 3.99
CA ARG A 197 4.25 4.85 3.38
C ARG A 197 4.70 4.55 1.96
N ILE A 198 4.24 5.33 0.99
CA ILE A 198 4.69 5.30 -0.39
C ILE A 198 5.19 6.70 -0.74
N ASN A 199 6.49 6.81 -0.91
CA ASN A 199 7.16 8.03 -1.34
C ASN A 199 7.63 7.87 -2.77
N ALA A 200 7.30 8.83 -3.63
CA ALA A 200 7.86 8.87 -4.97
C ALA A 200 8.59 10.18 -5.19
N THR A 201 9.85 10.10 -5.62
CA THR A 201 10.65 11.23 -6.08
C THR A 201 10.31 11.52 -7.53
N ILE A 202 10.06 12.79 -7.85
CA ILE A 202 9.67 13.29 -9.15
C ILE A 202 10.77 14.22 -9.65
N ILE A 203 11.16 14.06 -10.92
CA ILE A 203 12.14 14.92 -11.57
C ILE A 203 11.61 15.41 -12.90
N LYS A 204 12.13 16.55 -13.37
CA LYS A 204 11.89 17.01 -14.73
C LYS A 204 12.52 16.04 -15.74
N ARG A 205 11.85 15.86 -16.88
CA ARG A 205 12.43 15.18 -18.04
C ARG A 205 13.47 16.11 -18.66
N THR A 206 14.68 15.60 -18.86
CA THR A 206 15.69 16.23 -19.70
C THR A 206 15.44 15.78 -21.13
N PHE A 207 15.23 16.74 -22.03
CA PHE A 207 15.12 16.52 -23.48
C PHE A 207 16.50 16.58 -24.12
#